data_AF-A0A958NAB9-F1
#
_entry.id   AF-A0A958NAB9-F1
#
_cell.length_a   1.000
_cell.length_b   1.000
_cell.length_c   1.000
_cell.angle_alpha   90.00
_cell.angle_beta   90.00
_cell.angle_gamma   90.00
#
_symmetry.space_group_name_H-M   'P 1'
#
loop_
_entity.id
_entity.type
_entity.pdbx_description
1 polymer ?
#
loop_
_entity_poly.entity_id
_entity_poly.type
_entity_poly.pdbx_seq_one_letter_code
_entity_poly.pdbx_strand_id
1 'polypeptide(L)' 'LCPGTGTPVPGGLSFAEYSLLLKEVALSGRTIIGFDLMEVSPTDDDRQWNGNVGMRVLAKLCGWTAVSNGWLKAQNLQNL' A
#
# COMPACT_ATOMS: atom_id res chain seq x y z
N LEU A 1 -10.70 1.95 1.88
CA LEU A 1 -10.60 2.47 3.26
C LEU A 1 -10.41 1.28 4.20
N CYS A 2 -9.53 1.40 5.19
CA CYS A 2 -9.30 0.39 6.23
C CYS A 2 -9.91 0.93 7.54
N PRO A 3 -11.20 0.67 7.82
CA PRO A 3 -11.90 1.26 8.98
C PRO A 3 -11.35 0.79 10.34
N GLY A 4 -10.76 -0.41 10.44
CA GLY A 4 -10.25 -0.94 11.70
C GLY A 4 -8.81 -0.51 12.01
N THR A 5 -8.66 0.73 12.43
CA THR A 5 -7.47 1.25 13.12
C THR A 5 -7.89 1.74 14.50
N GLY A 6 -6.98 1.70 15.48
CA GLY A 6 -7.26 2.18 16.84
C GLY A 6 -7.64 3.66 16.93
N THR A 7 -7.37 4.46 15.88
CA THR A 7 -7.65 5.90 15.81
C THR A 7 -8.13 6.33 14.42
N PRO A 8 -9.40 6.06 14.05
CA PRO A 8 -9.91 6.44 12.73
C PRO A 8 -10.08 7.96 12.62
N VAL A 9 -9.51 8.56 11.58
CA VAL A 9 -9.66 9.99 11.26
C VAL A 9 -10.40 10.16 9.91
N PRO A 10 -11.48 10.94 9.84
CA PRO A 10 -12.18 11.21 8.57
C PRO A 10 -11.29 11.94 7.56
N GLY A 11 -11.49 11.65 6.26
CA GLY A 11 -10.81 12.35 5.16
C GLY A 11 -9.39 11.85 4.86
N GLY A 12 -9.04 10.63 5.29
CA GLY A 12 -7.77 10.00 4.93
C GLY A 12 -7.67 9.64 3.43
N LEU A 13 -6.45 9.28 3.00
CA LEU A 13 -6.16 8.89 1.63
C LEU A 13 -7.06 7.74 1.15
N SER A 14 -7.59 7.89 -0.06
CA SER A 14 -8.16 6.76 -0.80
C SER A 14 -7.06 5.77 -1.22
N PHE A 15 -7.45 4.54 -1.52
CA PHE A 15 -6.51 3.53 -2.02
C PHE A 15 -5.84 3.95 -3.35
N ALA A 16 -6.57 4.71 -4.18
CA ALA A 16 -6.05 5.22 -5.45
C ALA A 16 -4.98 6.29 -5.23
N GLU A 17 -5.22 7.25 -4.32
CA GLU A 17 -4.24 8.28 -3.97
C GLU A 17 -3.00 7.69 -3.30
N TYR A 18 -3.18 6.72 -2.41
CA TYR A 18 -2.08 5.94 -1.84
C TYR A 18 -1.24 5.24 -2.93
N SER A 19 -1.89 4.56 -3.87
CA SER A 19 -1.21 3.87 -4.96
C SER A 19 -0.46 4.84 -5.88
N LEU A 20 -1.04 6.01 -6.14
CA LEU A 20 -0.41 7.07 -6.92
C LEU A 20 0.83 7.60 -6.20
N LEU A 21 0.74 7.89 -4.90
CA LEU A 21 1.88 8.36 -4.12
C LEU A 21 3.07 7.38 -4.19
N LEU A 22 2.83 6.08 -3.97
CA LEU A 22 3.90 5.07 -4.06
C LEU A 22 4.54 5.01 -5.45
N LYS A 23 3.72 5.10 -6.49
CA LYS A 23 4.20 5.17 -7.88
C LYS A 23 5.11 6.37 -8.07
N GLU A 24 4.69 7.56 -7.67
CA GLU A 24 5.48 8.79 -7.84
C GLU A 24 6.79 8.72 -7.04
N VAL A 25 6.78 8.17 -5.83
CA VAL A 25 8.01 7.93 -5.06
C VAL A 25 8.97 7.00 -5.80
N ALA A 26 8.49 5.84 -6.26
CA ALA A 26 9.32 4.86 -6.96
C ALA A 26 9.85 5.37 -8.31
N LEU A 27 9.09 6.21 -9.01
CA LEU A 27 9.49 6.78 -10.30
C LEU A 27 10.32 8.07 -10.18
N SER A 28 10.43 8.65 -8.99
CA SER A 28 11.20 9.88 -8.76
C SER A 28 12.72 9.74 -8.85
N GLY A 29 13.24 8.55 -9.20
CA GLY A 29 14.67 8.23 -9.20
C GLY A 29 15.24 7.88 -7.83
N ARG A 30 14.39 7.75 -6.81
CA ARG A 30 14.76 7.29 -5.45
C ARG A 30 14.69 5.77 -5.36
N THR A 31 15.55 5.19 -4.54
CA THR A 31 15.48 3.78 -4.15
C THR A 31 14.73 3.63 -2.84
N ILE A 32 13.69 2.80 -2.81
CA ILE A 32 12.99 2.44 -1.58
C ILE A 32 13.82 1.34 -0.89
N ILE A 33 14.33 1.62 0.30
CA ILE A 33 15.20 0.69 1.06
C ILE A 33 14.43 -0.18 2.06
N GLY A 34 13.15 0.12 2.30
CA GLY A 34 12.29 -0.60 3.23
C GLY A 34 10.96 0.11 3.41
N PHE A 35 10.01 -0.59 4.01
CA PHE A 35 8.70 -0.07 4.39
C PHE A 35 8.19 -0.85 5.61
N ASP A 36 7.28 -0.22 6.35
CA ASP A 36 6.43 -0.90 7.32
C ASP A 36 4.96 -0.82 6.85
N LEU A 37 4.16 -1.77 7.31
CA LEU A 37 2.71 -1.71 7.20
C LEU A 37 2.15 -1.99 8.59
N MET A 38 1.85 -0.91 9.30
CA MET A 38 1.39 -0.95 10.69
C MET A 38 -0.13 -0.78 10.77
N GLU A 39 -0.70 -1.06 11.94
CA GLU A 39 -2.12 -0.79 12.28
C GLU A 39 -3.15 -1.49 11.38
N VAL A 40 -2.78 -2.61 10.74
CA VAL A 40 -3.76 -3.52 10.14
C VAL A 40 -4.36 -4.36 11.27
N SER A 41 -5.42 -3.86 11.90
CA SER A 41 -6.06 -4.51 13.05
C SER A 41 -7.47 -5.02 12.70
N PRO A 42 -7.58 -6.18 12.03
CA PRO A 42 -8.88 -6.80 11.77
C PRO A 42 -9.57 -7.20 13.08
N THR A 43 -10.81 -6.75 13.26
CA THR A 43 -11.76 -7.25 14.26
C THR A 43 -12.63 -8.34 13.63
N ASP A 44 -13.40 -9.10 14.41
CA ASP A 44 -14.24 -10.17 13.86
C ASP A 44 -15.26 -9.66 12.82
N ASP A 45 -15.78 -8.44 13.01
CA ASP A 45 -16.78 -7.83 12.13
C ASP A 45 -16.20 -7.31 10.80
N ASP A 46 -14.90 -6.97 10.76
CA ASP A 46 -14.25 -6.41 9.56
C ASP A 46 -13.01 -7.19 9.10
N ARG A 47 -12.81 -8.40 9.64
CA ARG A 47 -11.61 -9.23 9.46
C ARG A 47 -11.23 -9.40 7.99
N GLN A 48 -12.21 -9.80 7.19
CA GLN A 48 -12.00 -10.06 5.76
C GLN A 48 -11.70 -8.77 5.00
N TRP A 49 -12.36 -7.68 5.35
CA TRP A 49 -12.20 -6.41 4.66
C TRP A 49 -10.84 -5.78 4.95
N ASN A 50 -10.50 -5.58 6.23
CA ASN A 50 -9.22 -4.98 6.63
C ASN A 50 -8.03 -5.86 6.24
N GLY A 51 -8.16 -7.19 6.39
CA GLY A 51 -7.15 -8.13 5.94
C GLY A 51 -6.89 -8.02 4.43
N ASN A 52 -7.94 -7.99 3.60
CA ASN A 52 -7.80 -7.86 2.15
C ASN A 52 -7.23 -6.50 1.74
N VAL A 53 -7.68 -5.40 2.36
CA VAL A 53 -7.13 -4.07 2.09
C VAL A 53 -5.66 -4.02 2.49
N GLY A 54 -5.29 -4.50 3.67
CA GLY A 54 -3.91 -4.58 4.14
C GLY A 54 -3.01 -5.39 3.20
N MET A 55 -3.48 -6.56 2.75
CA MET A 55 -2.73 -7.37 1.77
C MET A 55 -2.50 -6.67 0.44
N ARG A 56 -3.49 -5.91 -0.07
CA ARG A 56 -3.33 -5.13 -1.31
C ARG A 56 -2.36 -3.96 -1.14
N VAL A 57 -2.40 -3.30 0.02
CA VAL A 57 -1.45 -2.24 0.39
C VAL A 57 -0.03 -2.81 0.45
N LEU A 58 0.15 -3.96 1.10
CA LEU A 58 1.43 -4.67 1.19
C LEU A 58 1.95 -5.09 -0.20
N ALA A 59 1.09 -5.64 -1.05
CA ALA A 59 1.46 -6.03 -2.40
C ALA A 59 1.98 -4.84 -3.22
N LYS A 60 1.33 -3.67 -3.10
CA LYS A 60 1.79 -2.42 -3.72
C LYS A 60 3.14 -1.97 -3.18
N LEU A 61 3.36 -2.04 -1.86
CA LEU A 61 4.65 -1.70 -1.25
C LEU A 61 5.79 -2.57 -1.79
N CYS A 62 5.59 -3.89 -1.79
CA CYS A 62 6.56 -4.85 -2.34
C CYS A 62 6.85 -4.56 -3.82
N GLY A 63 5.81 -4.36 -4.61
CA GLY A 63 5.91 -4.13 -6.04
C GLY A 63 6.65 -2.84 -6.40
N TRP A 64 6.29 -1.72 -5.79
CA TRP A 64 6.97 -0.44 -6.04
C TRP A 64 8.38 -0.39 -5.48
N THR A 65 8.65 -1.10 -4.36
CA THR A 65 10.01 -1.30 -3.86
C THR A 65 10.86 -2.04 -4.89
N ALA A 66 10.34 -3.15 -5.42
CA ALA A 66 11.04 -3.93 -6.44
C ALA A 66 11.29 -3.13 -7.73
N VAL A 67 10.36 -2.25 -8.15
CA VAL A 67 10.59 -1.33 -9.27
C VAL A 67 11.69 -0.33 -8.97
N SER A 68 11.66 0.32 -7.79
CA SER A 68 12.67 1.31 -7.41
C SER A 68 14.09 0.73 -7.30
N ASN A 69 14.19 -0.58 -7.07
CA ASN A 69 15.45 -1.33 -7.05
C ASN A 69 15.82 -1.94 -8.41
N GLY A 70 15.00 -1.75 -9.45
CA GLY A 70 15.25 -2.29 -10.79
C GLY A 70 14.99 -3.80 -10.92
N TRP A 71 14.36 -4.45 -9.93
CA TRP A 71 14.04 -5.87 -9.96
C TRP A 71 12.82 -6.19 -10.82
N LEU A 72 11.88 -5.24 -10.92
CA LEU A 72 10.67 -5.34 -11.74
C LEU A 72 10.50 -4.12 -12.64
N LYS A 73 9.78 -4.29 -13.76
CA LYS A 73 9.35 -3.18 -14.61
C LYS A 73 7.96 -2.69 -14.20
N ALA A 74 7.77 -1.36 -14.15
CA ALA A 74 6.52 -0.72 -13.71
C ALA A 74 5.27 -1.11 -14.51
N GLN A 75 5.45 -1.55 -15.76
CA GLN A 75 4.38 -2.00 -16.66
C GLN A 75 3.56 -3.16 -16.08
N ASN A 76 4.14 -3.93 -15.16
CA ASN A 76 3.51 -5.12 -14.57
C ASN A 76 2.67 -4.82 -13.29
N LEU A 77 2.62 -3.56 -12.82
CA LEU A 77 2.07 -3.21 -11.50
C LEU A 77 0.72 -2.52 -11.49
N GLN A 78 0.19 -2.18 -12.67
CA GLN A 78 -1.07 -1.45 -12.80
C GLN A 78 -2.29 -2.29 -12.36
N ASN A 79 -2.17 -3.63 -12.37
CA ASN A 79 -3.26 -4.57 -12.09
C ASN A 79 -3.23 -5.18 -10.68
N LEU A 80 -2.20 -4.88 -9.88
CA LEU A 80 -2.16 -5.20 -8.44
C LEU A 80 -3.07 -4.26 -7.65
#